data_AF-A0A336MHS4-F1
#
_entry.id   AF-A0A336MHS4-F1
#
_cell.length_a   1.000
_cell.length_b   1.000
_cell.length_c   1.000
_cell.angle_alpha   90.00
_cell.angle_beta   90.00
_cell.angle_gamma   90.00
#
_symmetry.space_group_name_H-M   'P 1'
#
loop_
_entity.id
_entity.type
_entity.pdbx_description
1 polymer ?
#
loop_
_entity_poly.entity_id
_entity_poly.type
_entity_poly.pdbx_seq_one_letter_code
_entity_poly.pdbx_strand_id
1 'polypeptide(L)'
;MSGNDKISRKIYLLRHAERVDFIMPQWYNTCFDAEGNYLRKDLNMPKSIPPRKDGPRGWIKDTPLSNVGVCQARLIGDSMKDKNITIDAVYVSPAFRCIQTADTVLQELGLKETLPLRIEPGLYEWTGFVESHFPQLYTPQELSTFGFNIDLSYQPQLSNQGLRDCLSETVPDLYRRNHTAMLHVLNETHAKNPSGNVLIVVHAISLETCTRFLLGKSDRPWSDLKTFFGKVGLCSMVALEECNKKYTFVEPPGGPITQSSNDSFDWRIFLDA
;
A
#
# COMPACT_ATOMS: atom_id res chain seq x y z
N MET A 1 6.16 -34.71 27.77
CA MET A 1 5.58 -33.36 27.90
C MET A 1 5.11 -32.94 26.52
N SER A 2 3.84 -33.18 26.21
CA SER A 2 3.23 -32.90 24.91
C SER A 2 2.68 -31.46 24.91
N GLY A 3 3.53 -30.49 24.61
CA GLY A 3 3.09 -29.15 24.22
C GLY A 3 2.92 -29.14 22.71
N ASN A 4 1.68 -29.17 22.23
CA ASN A 4 1.39 -28.96 20.82
C ASN A 4 1.60 -27.46 20.58
N ASP A 5 2.83 -27.03 20.30
CA ASP A 5 3.14 -25.62 20.09
C ASP A 5 2.26 -25.11 18.95
N LYS A 6 1.35 -24.22 19.32
CA LYS A 6 0.30 -23.73 18.45
C LYS A 6 0.95 -22.81 17.43
N ILE A 7 1.12 -23.27 16.19
CA ILE A 7 1.67 -22.44 15.12
C ILE A 7 0.74 -21.23 14.95
N SER A 8 1.27 -20.06 15.29
CA SER A 8 0.58 -18.77 15.21
C SER A 8 1.45 -17.80 14.42
N ARG A 9 0.82 -16.90 13.66
CA ARG A 9 1.48 -15.79 12.99
C ARG A 9 0.60 -14.54 13.02
N LYS A 10 1.23 -13.38 12.90
CA LYS A 10 0.55 -12.09 12.76
C LYS A 10 0.57 -11.64 11.30
N ILE A 11 -0.56 -11.10 10.86
CA ILE A 11 -0.75 -10.55 9.53
C ILE A 11 -1.12 -9.09 9.69
N TYR A 12 -0.25 -8.20 9.23
CA TYR A 12 -0.41 -6.75 9.32
C TYR A 12 -0.82 -6.22 7.96
N LEU A 13 -2.00 -5.60 7.86
CA LEU A 13 -2.42 -4.90 6.66
C LEU A 13 -2.33 -3.40 6.90
N LEU A 14 -1.53 -2.71 6.10
CA LEU A 14 -1.23 -1.29 6.22
C LEU A 14 -1.75 -0.55 4.99
N ARG A 15 -2.54 0.50 5.19
CA ARG A 15 -2.86 1.44 4.10
C ARG A 15 -1.63 2.26 3.73
N HIS A 16 -1.41 2.51 2.44
CA HIS A 16 -0.41 3.47 1.98
C HIS A 16 -0.49 4.85 2.67
N ALA A 17 0.64 5.56 2.67
CA ALA A 17 0.77 6.90 3.23
C ALA A 17 0.25 8.02 2.31
N GLU A 18 0.40 9.28 2.74
CA GLU A 18 -0.03 10.47 2.01
C GLU A 18 0.50 10.53 0.57
N ARG A 19 -0.40 10.87 -0.34
CA ARG A 19 -0.17 10.94 -1.78
C ARG A 19 -0.04 12.39 -2.23
N VAL A 20 0.76 12.64 -3.25
CA VAL A 20 0.91 14.00 -3.80
C VAL A 20 -0.41 14.55 -4.36
N ASP A 21 -1.21 13.71 -5.03
CA ASP A 21 -2.49 14.14 -5.62
C ASP A 21 -3.57 14.53 -4.60
N PHE A 22 -3.47 14.11 -3.34
CA PHE A 22 -4.37 14.56 -2.28
C PHE A 22 -4.06 15.98 -1.82
N ILE A 23 -2.79 16.39 -1.93
CA ILE A 23 -2.32 17.72 -1.52
C ILE A 23 -2.41 18.70 -2.69
N MET A 24 -2.08 18.24 -3.89
CA MET A 24 -2.13 19.03 -5.11
C MET A 24 -2.73 18.21 -6.27
N PRO A 25 -4.06 18.17 -6.43
CA PRO A 25 -4.75 17.31 -7.41
C PRO A 25 -4.33 17.48 -8.87
N GLN A 26 -3.70 18.61 -9.22
CA GLN A 26 -3.29 18.97 -10.58
C GLN A 26 -1.77 19.19 -10.71
N TRP A 27 -0.98 18.63 -9.77
CA TRP A 27 0.47 18.82 -9.72
C TRP A 27 1.18 18.44 -11.03
N TYR A 28 0.67 17.45 -11.76
CA TYR A 28 1.23 17.00 -13.03
C TYR A 28 1.17 18.06 -14.15
N ASN A 29 0.33 19.09 -14.03
CA ASN A 29 0.30 20.21 -14.96
C ASN A 29 1.35 21.28 -14.64
N THR A 30 1.84 21.32 -13.40
CA THR A 30 2.71 22.39 -12.93
C THR A 30 4.12 21.91 -12.63
N CYS A 31 4.30 20.64 -12.26
CA CYS A 31 5.57 20.09 -11.79
C CYS A 31 6.37 19.39 -12.89
N PHE A 32 6.12 19.74 -14.16
CA PHE A 32 6.89 19.26 -15.30
C PHE A 32 7.19 20.43 -16.24
N ASP A 33 8.39 20.47 -16.81
CA ASP A 33 8.75 21.42 -17.87
C ASP A 33 8.19 21.00 -19.24
N ALA A 34 8.50 21.77 -20.29
CA ALA A 34 8.03 21.51 -21.65
C ALA A 34 8.60 20.21 -22.23
N GLU A 35 9.77 19.79 -21.75
CA GLU A 35 10.46 18.56 -22.12
C GLU A 35 9.97 17.34 -21.31
N GLY A 36 9.10 17.56 -20.31
CA GLY A 36 8.54 16.52 -19.45
C GLY A 36 9.44 16.12 -18.29
N ASN A 37 10.46 16.91 -17.95
CA ASN A 37 11.28 16.70 -16.77
C ASN A 37 10.56 17.20 -15.52
N TYR A 38 10.68 16.43 -14.44
CA TYR A 38 10.05 16.76 -13.16
C TYR A 38 10.71 17.98 -12.49
N LEU A 39 9.88 18.94 -12.06
CA LEU A 39 10.25 20.13 -11.31
C LEU A 39 9.52 20.15 -9.97
N ARG A 40 10.25 20.03 -8.87
CA ARG A 40 9.68 20.14 -7.52
C ARG A 40 9.25 21.58 -7.22
N LYS A 41 7.94 21.83 -7.14
CA LYS A 41 7.37 23.15 -6.84
C LYS A 41 6.87 23.34 -5.40
N ASP A 42 6.78 22.26 -4.64
CA ASP A 42 6.35 22.26 -3.24
C ASP A 42 7.28 21.36 -2.42
N LEU A 43 7.59 21.75 -1.17
CA LEU A 43 8.51 21.00 -0.31
C LEU A 43 7.91 19.67 0.18
N ASN A 44 6.60 19.51 0.14
CA ASN A 44 5.93 18.24 0.41
C ASN A 44 5.98 17.30 -0.82
N MET A 45 6.49 17.74 -1.96
CA MET A 45 6.68 16.83 -3.11
C MET A 45 8.05 16.14 -3.09
N PRO A 46 8.15 14.92 -3.66
CA PRO A 46 9.41 14.19 -3.73
C PRO A 46 10.50 14.99 -4.43
N LYS A 47 11.77 14.78 -4.04
CA LYS A 47 12.91 15.46 -4.66
C LYS A 47 13.10 15.05 -6.13
N SER A 48 12.75 13.81 -6.45
CA SER A 48 12.80 13.24 -7.79
C SER A 48 11.76 12.12 -7.90
N ILE A 49 11.35 11.81 -9.11
CA ILE A 49 10.44 10.70 -9.43
C ILE A 49 10.98 9.93 -10.63
N PRO A 50 10.79 8.60 -10.70
CA PRO A 50 11.18 7.81 -11.86
C PRO A 50 10.40 8.27 -13.11
N PRO A 51 10.94 8.12 -14.33
CA PRO A 51 10.17 8.43 -15.53
C PRO A 51 8.97 7.48 -15.69
N ARG A 52 7.90 7.95 -16.33
CA ARG A 52 6.73 7.14 -16.73
C ARG A 52 6.75 6.93 -18.24
N LYS A 53 6.37 5.74 -18.71
CA LYS A 53 6.30 5.40 -20.14
C LYS A 53 5.32 6.27 -20.93
N ASP A 54 4.24 6.69 -20.28
CA ASP A 54 3.20 7.58 -20.79
C ASP A 54 3.43 9.06 -20.42
N GLY A 55 4.65 9.39 -19.99
CA GLY A 55 5.06 10.75 -19.64
C GLY A 55 4.37 11.29 -18.38
N PRO A 56 4.36 12.62 -18.18
CA PRO A 56 3.81 13.25 -16.97
C PRO A 56 2.36 12.86 -16.63
N ARG A 57 1.53 12.58 -17.65
CA ARG A 57 0.12 12.22 -17.46
C ARG A 57 -0.08 10.85 -16.81
N GLY A 58 0.91 9.94 -16.84
CA GLY A 58 0.84 8.67 -16.12
C GLY A 58 0.67 8.85 -14.61
N TRP A 59 1.16 9.96 -14.07
CA TRP A 59 1.06 10.29 -12.66
C TRP A 59 -0.34 10.64 -12.17
N ILE A 60 -1.26 10.94 -13.07
CA ILE A 60 -2.69 11.18 -12.74
C ILE A 60 -3.28 9.94 -12.06
N LYS A 61 -2.84 8.74 -12.45
CA LYS A 61 -3.49 7.48 -12.06
C LYS A 61 -2.66 6.64 -11.09
N ASP A 62 -1.37 6.93 -10.97
CA ASP A 62 -0.45 6.20 -10.09
C ASP A 62 0.56 7.15 -9.42
N THR A 63 0.00 8.14 -8.71
CA THR A 63 0.73 9.18 -7.96
C THR A 63 1.76 8.61 -6.97
N PRO A 64 2.88 9.33 -6.71
CA PRO A 64 3.81 8.97 -5.66
C PRO A 64 3.33 9.41 -4.26
N LEU A 65 4.03 8.96 -3.24
CA LEU A 65 3.96 9.55 -1.90
C LEU A 65 4.49 11.00 -1.90
N SER A 66 3.93 11.80 -1.00
CA SER A 66 4.51 13.09 -0.59
C SER A 66 5.66 12.87 0.40
N ASN A 67 6.44 13.91 0.71
CA ASN A 67 7.50 13.82 1.73
C ASN A 67 6.90 13.62 3.13
N VAL A 68 5.75 14.21 3.44
CA VAL A 68 5.00 13.94 4.67
C VAL A 68 4.50 12.49 4.67
N GLY A 69 4.07 11.94 3.54
CA GLY A 69 3.73 10.53 3.39
C GLY A 69 4.90 9.60 3.68
N VAL A 70 6.11 9.95 3.21
CA VAL A 70 7.33 9.24 3.59
C VAL A 70 7.54 9.30 5.10
N CYS A 71 7.41 10.48 5.73
CA CYS A 71 7.51 10.61 7.19
C CYS A 71 6.47 9.75 7.93
N GLN A 72 5.22 9.70 7.47
CA GLN A 72 4.18 8.83 8.05
C GLN A 72 4.59 7.35 7.97
N ALA A 73 5.07 6.89 6.82
CA ALA A 73 5.54 5.52 6.65
C ALA A 73 6.75 5.21 7.56
N ARG A 74 7.65 6.19 7.77
CA ARG A 74 8.75 6.04 8.73
C ARG A 74 8.28 5.84 10.16
N LEU A 75 7.31 6.65 10.61
CA LEU A 75 6.73 6.52 11.96
C LEU A 75 6.11 5.13 12.19
N ILE A 76 5.53 4.51 11.15
CA ILE A 76 5.04 3.14 11.25
C ILE A 76 6.19 2.15 11.43
N GLY A 77 7.25 2.24 10.62
CA GLY A 77 8.42 1.37 10.76
C GLY A 77 9.12 1.52 12.11
N ASP A 78 9.29 2.75 12.58
CA ASP A 78 9.84 3.08 13.90
C ASP A 78 8.98 2.50 15.03
N SER A 79 7.66 2.70 14.98
CA SER A 79 6.74 2.12 15.96
C SER A 79 6.75 0.58 15.95
N MET A 80 6.86 -0.05 14.78
CA MET A 80 6.97 -1.51 14.69
C MET A 80 8.30 -2.00 15.30
N LYS A 81 9.39 -1.25 15.10
CA LYS A 81 10.70 -1.53 15.69
C LYS A 81 10.68 -1.41 17.22
N ASP A 82 10.09 -0.35 17.76
CA ASP A 82 9.92 -0.14 19.20
C ASP A 82 9.10 -1.24 19.88
N LYS A 83 8.15 -1.83 19.14
CA LYS A 83 7.34 -2.97 19.59
C LYS A 83 7.99 -4.33 19.31
N ASN A 84 9.24 -4.35 18.83
CA ASN A 84 9.99 -5.55 18.48
C ASN A 84 9.23 -6.48 17.53
N ILE A 85 8.52 -5.90 16.55
CA ILE A 85 7.76 -6.67 15.57
C ILE A 85 8.72 -7.27 14.55
N THR A 86 8.68 -8.58 14.39
CA THR A 86 9.39 -9.29 13.32
C THR A 86 8.48 -9.42 12.10
N ILE A 87 9.07 -9.30 10.91
CA ILE A 87 8.39 -9.49 9.62
C ILE A 87 9.20 -10.46 8.78
N ASP A 88 8.55 -11.51 8.28
CA ASP A 88 9.16 -12.60 7.53
C ASP A 88 8.82 -12.54 6.03
N ALA A 89 7.74 -11.84 5.69
CA ALA A 89 7.27 -11.68 4.32
C ALA A 89 6.57 -10.35 4.11
N VAL A 90 6.80 -9.71 2.97
CA VAL A 90 6.15 -8.47 2.59
C VAL A 90 5.48 -8.63 1.23
N TYR A 91 4.19 -8.33 1.18
CA TYR A 91 3.41 -8.27 -0.05
C TYR A 91 2.84 -6.86 -0.23
N VAL A 92 2.76 -6.41 -1.47
CA VAL A 92 2.39 -5.03 -1.74
C VAL A 92 1.52 -4.93 -2.98
N SER A 93 0.49 -4.08 -2.90
CA SER A 93 -0.26 -3.67 -4.08
C SER A 93 0.67 -3.01 -5.11
N PRO A 94 0.45 -3.21 -6.42
CA PRO A 94 1.33 -2.64 -7.44
C PRO A 94 1.22 -1.11 -7.61
N ALA A 95 0.35 -0.44 -6.85
CA ALA A 95 0.30 1.02 -6.84
C ALA A 95 1.62 1.60 -6.28
N PHE A 96 2.18 2.60 -6.95
CA PHE A 96 3.49 3.14 -6.61
C PHE A 96 3.57 3.67 -5.17
N ARG A 97 2.51 4.35 -4.72
CA ARG A 97 2.35 4.78 -3.32
C ARG A 97 2.40 3.63 -2.30
N CYS A 98 1.90 2.45 -2.64
CA CYS A 98 1.96 1.28 -1.75
C CYS A 98 3.39 0.73 -1.69
N ILE A 99 4.06 0.62 -2.85
CA ILE A 99 5.46 0.19 -2.95
C ILE A 99 6.38 1.13 -2.16
N GLN A 100 6.24 2.44 -2.33
CA GLN A 100 7.02 3.43 -1.57
C GLN A 100 6.75 3.37 -0.07
N THR A 101 5.49 3.11 0.34
CA THR A 101 5.15 2.94 1.76
C THR A 101 5.85 1.71 2.33
N ALA A 102 5.77 0.56 1.63
CA ALA A 102 6.40 -0.68 2.07
C ALA A 102 7.93 -0.55 2.14
N ASP A 103 8.56 0.01 1.11
CA ASP A 103 10.00 0.25 1.06
C ASP A 103 10.47 1.13 2.22
N THR A 104 9.74 2.21 2.51
CA THR A 104 10.05 3.12 3.63
C THR A 104 9.92 2.42 4.99
N VAL A 105 8.85 1.65 5.21
CA VAL A 105 8.66 0.89 6.45
C VAL A 105 9.79 -0.11 6.65
N LEU A 106 10.18 -0.84 5.60
CA LEU A 106 11.28 -1.80 5.68
C LEU A 106 12.65 -1.13 5.87
N GLN A 107 12.84 0.06 5.32
CA GLN A 107 14.04 0.85 5.55
C GLN A 107 14.20 1.19 7.04
N GLU A 108 13.15 1.68 7.70
CA GLU A 108 13.20 2.02 9.13
C GLU A 108 13.34 0.79 10.03
N LEU A 109 12.74 -0.34 9.63
CA LEU A 109 12.93 -1.63 10.29
C LEU A 109 14.34 -2.22 10.09
N GLY A 110 15.15 -1.67 9.18
CA GLY A 110 16.46 -2.24 8.83
C GLY A 110 16.35 -3.54 8.01
N LEU A 111 15.22 -3.77 7.35
CA LEU A 111 14.91 -4.99 6.58
C LEU A 111 14.91 -4.77 5.06
N LYS A 112 15.07 -3.53 4.58
CA LYS A 112 14.97 -3.20 3.14
C LYS A 112 15.87 -4.06 2.25
N GLU A 113 17.12 -4.29 2.66
CA GLU A 113 18.09 -5.05 1.84
C GLU A 113 17.89 -6.56 1.92
N THR A 114 17.29 -7.07 3.00
CA THR A 114 17.16 -8.51 3.27
C THR A 114 15.79 -9.07 2.92
N LEU A 115 14.76 -8.24 2.92
CA LEU A 115 13.38 -8.67 2.71
C LEU A 115 12.79 -8.03 1.44
N PRO A 116 12.76 -8.75 0.30
CA PRO A 116 12.27 -8.19 -0.94
C PRO A 116 10.74 -8.05 -0.95
N LEU A 117 10.26 -7.02 -1.64
CA LEU A 117 8.84 -6.75 -1.87
C LEU A 117 8.26 -7.71 -2.91
N ARG A 118 7.14 -8.37 -2.57
CA ARG A 118 6.37 -9.21 -3.49
C ARG A 118 5.16 -8.46 -4.00
N ILE A 119 5.18 -8.11 -5.28
CA ILE A 119 4.13 -7.30 -5.89
C ILE A 119 2.96 -8.22 -6.26
N GLU A 120 1.81 -8.03 -5.60
CA GLU A 120 0.60 -8.82 -5.81
C GLU A 120 -0.53 -7.94 -6.38
N PRO A 121 -0.80 -7.99 -7.70
CA PRO A 121 -1.89 -7.25 -8.34
C PRO A 121 -3.27 -7.55 -7.76
N GLY A 122 -3.49 -8.76 -7.23
CA GLY A 122 -4.71 -9.11 -6.53
C GLY A 122 -5.02 -8.21 -5.31
N LEU A 123 -4.03 -7.51 -4.75
CA LEU A 123 -4.15 -6.55 -3.65
C LEU A 123 -4.43 -5.10 -4.09
N TYR A 124 -4.57 -4.83 -5.40
CA TYR A 124 -4.95 -3.49 -5.88
C TYR A 124 -6.34 -3.08 -5.39
N GLU A 125 -6.58 -1.77 -5.32
CA GLU A 125 -7.87 -1.20 -4.91
C GLU A 125 -9.01 -1.59 -5.85
N TRP A 126 -10.22 -1.12 -5.53
CA TRP A 126 -11.38 -1.34 -6.38
C TRP A 126 -11.17 -0.69 -7.74
N THR A 127 -11.15 -1.50 -8.80
CA THR A 127 -10.99 -1.01 -10.17
C THR A 127 -12.22 -0.25 -10.66
N GLY A 128 -13.39 -0.41 -9.99
CA GLY A 128 -14.57 0.42 -10.24
C GLY A 128 -14.35 1.91 -9.98
N PHE A 129 -13.27 2.31 -9.29
CA PHE A 129 -12.84 3.71 -9.19
C PHE A 129 -12.14 4.24 -10.45
N VAL A 130 -11.81 3.37 -11.40
CA VAL A 130 -11.05 3.73 -12.60
C VAL A 130 -12.03 4.02 -13.73
N GLU A 131 -12.41 5.29 -13.88
CA GLU A 131 -13.51 5.75 -14.74
C GLU A 131 -13.35 5.49 -16.25
N SER A 132 -12.18 5.05 -16.76
CA SER A 132 -12.06 4.67 -18.19
C SER A 132 -10.75 4.01 -18.61
N HIS A 133 -9.61 4.28 -17.95
CA HIS A 133 -8.37 3.57 -18.29
C HIS A 133 -7.50 3.28 -17.08
N PHE A 134 -7.07 2.03 -16.99
CA PHE A 134 -6.20 1.50 -15.97
C PHE A 134 -4.84 2.21 -15.93
N PRO A 135 -4.24 2.46 -14.75
CA PRO A 135 -2.90 3.04 -14.66
C PRO A 135 -1.83 2.19 -15.35
N GLN A 136 -0.85 2.84 -15.96
CA GLN A 136 0.37 2.19 -16.38
C GLN A 136 1.27 1.95 -15.15
N LEU A 137 0.99 0.86 -14.44
CA LEU A 137 1.78 0.41 -13.29
C LEU A 137 3.20 0.02 -13.72
N TYR A 138 4.18 0.26 -12.86
CA TYR A 138 5.55 -0.19 -13.09
C TYR A 138 5.65 -1.72 -13.04
N THR A 139 6.54 -2.28 -13.87
CA THR A 139 6.90 -3.69 -13.78
C THR A 139 7.85 -3.94 -12.60
N PRO A 140 7.93 -5.18 -12.09
CA PRO A 140 8.95 -5.56 -11.10
C PRO A 140 10.39 -5.18 -11.52
N GLN A 141 10.71 -5.33 -12.81
CA GLN A 141 12.03 -5.00 -13.36
C GLN A 141 12.30 -3.49 -13.37
N GLU A 142 11.31 -2.68 -13.71
CA GLU A 142 11.42 -1.21 -13.65
C GLU A 142 11.67 -0.76 -12.21
N LEU A 143 10.89 -1.27 -11.26
CA LEU A 143 11.03 -0.95 -9.84
C LEU A 143 12.39 -1.38 -9.29
N SER A 144 12.89 -2.56 -9.65
CA SER A 144 14.24 -2.99 -9.29
C SER A 144 15.31 -2.04 -9.83
N THR A 145 15.16 -1.57 -11.07
CA THR A 145 16.07 -0.58 -11.69
C THR A 145 16.03 0.77 -10.96
N PHE A 146 14.89 1.13 -10.37
CA PHE A 146 14.74 2.34 -9.56
C PHE A 146 15.27 2.19 -8.12
N GLY A 147 15.83 1.03 -7.76
CA GLY A 147 16.44 0.78 -6.46
C GLY A 147 15.49 0.25 -5.39
N PHE A 148 14.31 -0.25 -5.76
CA PHE A 148 13.47 -1.01 -4.84
C PHE A 148 13.96 -2.47 -4.76
N ASN A 149 13.99 -3.05 -3.56
CA ASN A 149 14.29 -4.46 -3.39
C ASN A 149 13.06 -5.31 -3.76
N ILE A 150 12.98 -5.77 -5.00
CA ILE A 150 11.82 -6.51 -5.52
C ILE A 150 12.15 -7.99 -5.67
N ASP A 151 11.22 -8.86 -5.23
CA ASP A 151 11.32 -10.31 -5.46
C ASP A 151 10.92 -10.61 -6.92
N LEU A 152 11.90 -10.59 -7.82
CA LEU A 152 11.67 -10.87 -9.24
C LEU A 152 11.25 -12.34 -9.52
N SER A 153 11.39 -13.23 -8.53
CA SER A 153 10.98 -14.63 -8.65
C SER A 153 9.52 -14.85 -8.25
N TYR A 154 8.91 -13.89 -7.53
CA TYR A 154 7.54 -13.99 -7.07
C TYR A 154 6.55 -14.14 -8.23
N GLN A 155 5.72 -15.17 -8.17
CA GLN A 155 4.64 -15.40 -9.12
C GLN A 155 3.31 -14.94 -8.49
N PRO A 156 2.74 -13.82 -8.94
CA PRO A 156 1.49 -13.33 -8.40
C PRO A 156 0.31 -14.23 -8.81
N GLN A 157 -0.70 -14.31 -7.96
CA GLN A 157 -1.92 -15.06 -8.28
C GLN A 157 -2.73 -14.39 -9.39
N LEU A 158 -2.67 -13.07 -9.47
CA LEU A 158 -3.29 -12.28 -10.53
C LEU A 158 -2.20 -11.50 -11.28
N SER A 159 -2.18 -11.61 -12.61
CA SER A 159 -1.26 -10.80 -13.42
C SER A 159 -1.73 -9.34 -13.53
N ASN A 160 -0.83 -8.44 -13.91
CA ASN A 160 -1.21 -7.05 -14.21
C ASN A 160 -2.25 -6.96 -15.35
N GLN A 161 -2.20 -7.90 -16.32
CA GLN A 161 -3.23 -7.97 -17.36
C GLN A 161 -4.56 -8.46 -16.79
N GLY A 162 -4.57 -9.51 -15.97
CA GLY A 162 -5.79 -9.99 -15.33
C GLY A 162 -6.44 -8.92 -14.45
N LEU A 163 -5.64 -8.08 -13.77
CA LEU A 163 -6.15 -6.93 -13.03
C LEU A 163 -6.78 -5.85 -13.94
N ARG A 164 -6.23 -5.62 -15.14
CA ARG A 164 -6.85 -4.75 -16.16
C ARG A 164 -8.18 -5.30 -16.64
N ASP A 165 -8.29 -6.61 -16.76
CA ASP A 165 -9.52 -7.28 -17.18
C ASP A 165 -10.62 -7.17 -16.10
N CYS A 166 -10.26 -6.77 -14.87
CA CYS A 166 -11.20 -6.47 -13.79
C CYS A 166 -11.76 -5.03 -13.82
N LEU A 167 -11.57 -4.19 -14.85
CA LEU A 167 -12.02 -2.77 -14.84
C LEU A 167 -13.52 -2.55 -14.54
N SER A 168 -14.37 -3.55 -14.76
CA SER A 168 -15.81 -3.52 -14.48
C SER A 168 -16.21 -4.29 -13.22
N GLU A 169 -15.26 -4.58 -12.32
CA GLU A 169 -15.52 -5.42 -11.15
C GLU A 169 -16.57 -4.80 -10.22
N THR A 170 -17.53 -5.61 -9.78
CA THR A 170 -18.49 -5.22 -8.74
C THR A 170 -17.86 -5.28 -7.36
N VAL A 171 -18.54 -4.76 -6.33
CA VAL A 171 -18.07 -4.88 -4.94
C VAL A 171 -17.88 -6.35 -4.52
N PRO A 172 -18.82 -7.29 -4.82
CA PRO A 172 -18.58 -8.72 -4.59
C PRO A 172 -17.37 -9.29 -5.33
N ASP A 173 -17.09 -8.83 -6.56
CA ASP A 173 -15.89 -9.26 -7.31
C ASP A 173 -14.61 -8.81 -6.60
N LEU A 174 -14.56 -7.56 -6.10
CA LEU A 174 -13.45 -7.05 -5.30
C LEU A 174 -13.18 -7.90 -4.06
N TYR A 175 -14.21 -8.24 -3.28
CA TYR A 175 -14.06 -9.12 -2.12
C TYR A 175 -13.48 -10.48 -2.51
N ARG A 176 -14.00 -11.09 -3.58
CA ARG A 176 -13.50 -12.37 -4.09
C ARG A 176 -12.04 -12.27 -4.55
N ARG A 177 -11.69 -11.24 -5.32
CA ARG A 177 -10.32 -11.00 -5.79
C ARG A 177 -9.34 -10.81 -4.63
N ASN A 178 -9.65 -9.91 -3.69
CA ASN A 178 -8.79 -9.68 -2.54
C ASN A 178 -8.68 -10.92 -1.64
N HIS A 179 -9.76 -11.66 -1.43
CA HIS A 179 -9.70 -12.92 -0.67
C HIS A 179 -8.81 -13.97 -1.34
N THR A 180 -8.95 -14.17 -2.66
CA THR A 180 -8.08 -15.09 -3.41
C THR A 180 -6.61 -14.68 -3.32
N ALA A 181 -6.32 -13.38 -3.44
CA ALA A 181 -4.96 -12.86 -3.26
C ALA A 181 -4.44 -13.11 -1.83
N MET A 182 -5.28 -12.89 -0.82
CA MET A 182 -4.92 -13.14 0.57
C MET A 182 -4.62 -14.62 0.84
N LEU A 183 -5.44 -15.55 0.33
CA LEU A 183 -5.14 -16.97 0.46
C LEU A 183 -3.81 -17.35 -0.20
N HIS A 184 -3.53 -16.79 -1.39
CA HIS A 184 -2.26 -17.02 -2.09
C HIS A 184 -1.05 -16.56 -1.28
N VAL A 185 -1.01 -15.29 -0.86
CA VAL A 185 0.15 -14.74 -0.11
C VAL A 185 0.35 -15.44 1.25
N LEU A 186 -0.74 -15.86 1.88
CA LEU A 186 -0.70 -16.60 3.14
C LEU A 186 -0.20 -18.03 2.97
N ASN A 187 -0.57 -18.71 1.88
CA ASN A 187 -0.06 -20.04 1.53
C ASN A 187 1.42 -19.99 1.12
N GLU A 188 1.82 -19.02 0.30
CA GLU A 188 3.22 -18.79 -0.10
C GLU A 188 4.12 -18.56 1.13
N THR A 189 3.65 -17.74 2.07
CA THR A 189 4.36 -17.53 3.32
C THR A 189 4.40 -18.80 4.15
N HIS A 190 3.27 -19.52 4.30
CA HIS A 190 3.20 -20.73 5.11
C HIS A 190 4.13 -21.83 4.60
N ALA A 191 4.26 -21.98 3.27
CA ALA A 191 5.15 -22.95 2.64
C ALA A 191 6.63 -22.69 2.96
N LYS A 192 7.02 -21.42 3.19
CA LYS A 192 8.40 -21.02 3.52
C LYS A 192 8.65 -20.95 5.03
N ASN A 193 7.71 -20.37 5.78
CA ASN A 193 7.74 -20.20 7.22
C ASN A 193 6.30 -20.25 7.80
N PRO A 194 5.86 -21.38 8.37
CA PRO A 194 4.51 -21.55 8.90
C PRO A 194 4.09 -20.53 9.97
N SER A 195 5.04 -20.04 10.78
CA SER A 195 4.83 -19.03 11.82
C SER A 195 5.29 -17.63 11.42
N GLY A 196 5.64 -17.42 10.14
CA GLY A 196 6.19 -16.16 9.66
C GLY A 196 5.15 -15.05 9.65
N ASN A 197 5.50 -13.91 10.25
CA ASN A 197 4.68 -12.71 10.26
C ASN A 197 4.70 -12.03 8.88
N VAL A 198 3.55 -11.49 8.47
CA VAL A 198 3.39 -10.92 7.13
C VAL A 198 3.01 -9.45 7.22
N LEU A 199 3.72 -8.58 6.50
CA LEU A 199 3.30 -7.22 6.23
C LEU A 199 2.68 -7.14 4.83
N ILE A 200 1.50 -6.53 4.73
CA ILE A 200 0.76 -6.39 3.48
C ILE A 200 0.38 -4.92 3.32
N VAL A 201 0.94 -4.24 2.31
CA VAL A 201 0.69 -2.81 2.09
C VAL A 201 -0.32 -2.58 0.95
N VAL A 202 -1.44 -1.97 1.28
CA VAL A 202 -2.68 -1.93 0.50
C VAL A 202 -3.39 -0.56 0.57
N HIS A 203 -4.69 -0.53 0.27
CA HIS A 203 -5.53 0.66 0.21
C HIS A 203 -6.55 0.70 1.35
N ALA A 204 -7.26 1.81 1.51
CA ALA A 204 -8.23 1.99 2.61
C ALA A 204 -9.32 0.92 2.61
N ILE A 205 -9.94 0.69 1.45
CA ILE A 205 -10.99 -0.32 1.24
C ILE A 205 -10.44 -1.74 1.47
N SER A 206 -9.18 -1.96 1.15
CA SER A 206 -8.51 -3.26 1.23
C SER A 206 -8.36 -3.79 2.65
N LEU A 207 -8.31 -2.91 3.67
CA LEU A 207 -8.28 -3.36 5.06
C LEU A 207 -9.52 -4.18 5.44
N GLU A 208 -10.68 -3.86 4.84
CA GLU A 208 -11.91 -4.64 5.00
C GLU A 208 -11.94 -5.82 4.04
N THR A 209 -11.78 -5.59 2.74
CA THR A 209 -12.01 -6.61 1.70
C THR A 209 -10.98 -7.75 1.75
N CYS A 210 -9.76 -7.50 2.24
CA CYS A 210 -8.75 -8.53 2.44
C CYS A 210 -8.98 -9.37 3.72
N THR A 211 -9.63 -8.82 4.74
CA THR A 211 -9.75 -9.51 6.06
C THR A 211 -11.10 -10.19 6.26
N ARG A 212 -12.16 -9.65 5.66
CA ARG A 212 -13.54 -10.03 6.00
C ARG A 212 -13.87 -11.50 5.78
N PHE A 213 -13.50 -12.06 4.63
CA PHE A 213 -13.74 -13.47 4.32
C PHE A 213 -12.84 -14.41 5.11
N LEU A 214 -11.60 -14.01 5.42
CA LEU A 214 -10.72 -14.77 6.34
C LEU A 214 -11.35 -14.92 7.73
N LEU A 215 -12.09 -13.89 8.17
CA LEU A 215 -12.83 -13.88 9.43
C LEU A 215 -14.18 -14.61 9.37
N GLY A 216 -14.49 -15.30 8.25
CA GLY A 216 -15.75 -16.03 8.06
C GLY A 216 -16.98 -15.13 7.95
N LYS A 217 -16.82 -13.85 7.58
CA LYS A 217 -17.91 -12.88 7.41
C LYS A 217 -18.30 -12.76 5.94
N SER A 218 -19.57 -12.49 5.66
CA SER A 218 -20.05 -12.16 4.30
C SER A 218 -19.67 -10.73 3.90
N ASP A 219 -19.70 -10.43 2.61
CA ASP A 219 -19.40 -9.11 2.04
C ASP A 219 -20.39 -8.04 2.50
N ARG A 220 -20.01 -6.77 2.34
CA ARG A 220 -20.87 -5.63 2.63
C ARG A 220 -21.40 -5.01 1.35
N PRO A 221 -22.63 -4.46 1.36
CA PRO A 221 -23.07 -3.59 0.30
C PRO A 221 -22.20 -2.33 0.22
N TRP A 222 -22.21 -1.69 -0.96
CA TRP A 222 -21.42 -0.49 -1.24
C TRP A 222 -21.64 0.65 -0.23
N SER A 223 -22.88 0.87 0.23
CA SER A 223 -23.23 1.91 1.21
C SER A 223 -22.43 1.82 2.51
N ASP A 224 -22.32 0.61 3.03
CA ASP A 224 -21.63 0.34 4.29
C ASP A 224 -20.12 0.42 4.09
N LEU A 225 -19.65 -0.10 2.95
CA LEU A 225 -18.23 -0.07 2.60
C LEU A 225 -17.74 1.38 2.44
N LYS A 226 -18.54 2.25 1.79
CA LYS A 226 -18.28 3.69 1.65
C LYS A 226 -18.15 4.39 2.99
N THR A 227 -19.05 4.07 3.91
CA THR A 227 -19.00 4.61 5.28
C THR A 227 -17.78 4.12 6.05
N PHE A 228 -17.39 2.86 5.83
CA PHE A 228 -16.24 2.25 6.50
C PHE A 228 -14.91 2.85 6.02
N PHE A 229 -14.63 2.82 4.72
CA PHE A 229 -13.31 3.27 4.24
C PHE A 229 -13.11 4.78 4.40
N GLY A 230 -14.19 5.58 4.48
CA GLY A 230 -14.12 7.00 4.82
C GLY A 230 -13.60 7.29 6.23
N LYS A 231 -13.58 6.28 7.12
CA LYS A 231 -13.03 6.37 8.49
C LYS A 231 -11.60 5.87 8.60
N VAL A 232 -11.05 5.28 7.55
CA VAL A 232 -9.69 4.76 7.53
C VAL A 232 -8.78 5.93 7.19
N GLY A 233 -7.86 6.28 8.10
CA GLY A 233 -6.83 7.30 7.87
C GLY A 233 -5.68 6.76 7.02
N LEU A 234 -4.77 7.64 6.59
CA LEU A 234 -3.50 7.22 5.95
C LEU A 234 -2.65 6.47 6.97
N CYS A 235 -1.85 5.50 6.52
CA CYS A 235 -1.05 4.63 7.40
C CYS A 235 -1.84 3.88 8.50
N SER A 236 -3.17 3.80 8.39
CA SER A 236 -3.97 2.95 9.28
C SER A 236 -3.62 1.48 9.06
N MET A 237 -3.50 0.75 10.16
CA MET A 237 -3.14 -0.67 10.17
C MET A 237 -4.24 -1.49 10.84
N VAL A 238 -4.50 -2.68 10.30
CA VAL A 238 -5.22 -3.75 11.01
C VAL A 238 -4.30 -4.95 11.16
N ALA A 239 -4.45 -5.68 12.27
CA ALA A 239 -3.68 -6.88 12.55
C ALA A 239 -4.62 -8.08 12.75
N LEU A 240 -4.29 -9.18 12.11
CA LEU A 240 -4.89 -10.48 12.37
C LEU A 240 -3.88 -11.39 13.07
N GLU A 241 -4.37 -12.22 13.97
CA GLU A 241 -3.68 -13.43 14.38
C GLU A 241 -4.30 -14.62 13.65
N GLU A 242 -3.47 -15.37 12.95
CA GLU A 242 -3.85 -16.65 12.40
C GLU A 242 -3.33 -17.75 13.31
N CYS A 243 -4.23 -18.66 13.69
CA CYS A 243 -3.86 -19.85 14.41
C CYS A 243 -4.64 -21.07 13.91
N ASN A 244 -3.94 -22.05 13.35
CA ASN A 244 -4.55 -23.21 12.67
C ASN A 244 -5.63 -22.80 11.64
N LYS A 245 -5.31 -21.84 10.76
CA LYS A 245 -6.21 -21.26 9.75
C LYS A 245 -7.48 -20.58 10.30
N LYS A 246 -7.53 -20.30 11.60
CA LYS A 246 -8.55 -19.45 12.21
C LYS A 246 -7.98 -18.06 12.39
N TYR A 247 -8.71 -17.06 11.94
CA TYR A 247 -8.28 -15.67 11.96
C TYR A 247 -9.09 -14.88 12.98
N THR A 248 -8.41 -14.04 13.75
CA THR A 248 -9.04 -13.11 14.69
C THR A 248 -8.34 -11.77 14.64
N PHE A 249 -9.10 -10.67 14.74
CA PHE A 249 -8.48 -9.36 14.95
C PHE A 249 -7.73 -9.33 16.27
N VAL A 250 -6.58 -8.69 16.22
CA VAL A 250 -5.76 -8.35 17.39
C VAL A 250 -5.38 -6.89 17.30
N GLU A 251 -4.94 -6.32 18.42
CA GLU A 251 -4.47 -4.93 18.43
C GLU A 251 -3.24 -4.78 17.52
N PRO A 252 -3.25 -3.84 16.56
CA PRO A 252 -2.07 -3.50 15.78
C PRO A 252 -0.94 -2.98 16.68
N PRO A 253 0.33 -3.19 16.31
CA PRO A 253 1.44 -2.65 17.06
C PRO A 253 1.50 -1.12 16.89
N GLY A 254 1.62 -0.41 18.01
CA GLY A 254 1.76 1.04 17.99
C GLY A 254 0.44 1.79 18.10
N GLY A 255 0.53 3.12 18.11
CA GLY A 255 -0.62 4.02 18.09
C GLY A 255 -0.97 4.49 16.67
N PRO A 256 -2.15 5.11 16.47
CA PRO A 256 -2.49 5.75 15.21
C PRO A 256 -1.64 7.02 14.98
N ILE A 257 -1.48 7.40 13.72
CA ILE A 257 -0.92 8.71 13.34
C ILE A 257 -2.08 9.69 13.17
N THR A 258 -2.01 10.85 13.82
CA THR A 258 -2.99 11.95 13.67
C THR A 258 -2.25 13.26 13.52
N GLN A 259 -2.59 14.03 12.48
CA GLN A 259 -1.97 15.32 12.17
C GLN A 259 -2.98 16.26 11.51
N SER A 260 -2.76 17.57 11.63
CA SER A 260 -3.50 18.59 10.88
C SER A 260 -2.92 18.79 9.48
N SER A 261 -3.64 19.50 8.62
CA SER A 261 -3.11 20.03 7.36
C SER A 261 -2.15 21.20 7.62
N ASN A 262 -1.36 21.54 6.59
CA ASN A 262 -0.52 22.74 6.56
C ASN A 262 -0.73 23.44 5.20
N ASP A 263 -1.10 24.72 5.24
CA ASP A 263 -1.48 25.47 4.03
C ASP A 263 -0.26 25.96 3.24
N SER A 264 -0.46 26.16 1.94
CA SER A 264 0.54 26.82 1.09
C SER A 264 0.68 28.29 1.49
N PHE A 265 1.92 28.79 1.48
CA PHE A 265 2.25 30.15 1.88
C PHE A 265 2.93 30.90 0.75
N ASP A 266 2.39 32.06 0.36
CA ASP A 266 3.03 33.02 -0.54
C ASP A 266 3.52 34.23 0.26
N TRP A 267 4.85 34.41 0.32
CA TRP A 267 5.47 35.52 1.04
C TRP A 267 5.14 36.89 0.44
N ARG A 268 4.69 36.96 -0.83
CA ARG A 268 4.36 38.22 -1.51
C ARG A 268 3.19 38.97 -0.88
N ILE A 269 2.38 38.32 -0.04
CA ILE A 269 1.32 39.00 0.72
C ILE A 269 1.85 40.12 1.64
N PHE A 270 3.15 40.13 1.93
CA PHE A 270 3.83 41.16 2.72
C PHE A 270 4.45 42.27 1.87
N LEU A 271 4.44 42.17 0.54
CA LEU A 271 4.97 43.23 -0.35
C LEU A 271 3.99 44.40 -0.51
N ASP A 272 2.69 44.14 -0.28
CA ASP A 272 1.61 45.12 -0.39
C ASP A 272 1.09 45.58 0.99
N ALA A 273 1.84 45.30 2.07
CA ALA A 273 1.50 45.63 3.46
C ALA A 273 2.26 46.86 3.99
#